data_AF-A0BQ77-F1
#
_entry.id   AF-A0BQ77-F1
#
_cell.length_a   1.000
_cell.length_b   1.000
_cell.length_c   1.000
_cell.angle_alpha   90.00
_cell.angle_beta   90.00
_cell.angle_gamma   90.00
#
_symmetry.space_group_name_H-M   'P 1'
#
loop_
_entity.id
_entity.type
_entity.pdbx_description
1 polymer ?
#
loop_
_entity_poly.entity_id
_entity_poly.type
_entity_poly.pdbx_seq_one_letter_code
_entity_poly.pdbx_strand_id
1 'polypeptide(L)'
;MNEETAQVKQKGKKGAKKKAESKTTQNSDPPIVTQVDEKKKAKPSKKVQQASPPKKKDEKKQPEKKGKQPLIKEDVESLLEYFKSSNRPFTVNYLKDTLFLKLSALQKNIDTLVSKGDVVMKEVGSTKVFLINQGLMPTVNQQDLELLGSELEQKTEEYKQLAQQNSKLSEQLKNLSKIPTLQELIDMKTELKTKIDELENKLLLYEDKNFKMATAEETLQVENEYQNMLNICKKRKNIYNEAIGSLLSESDLTIKQFEKIVGIFRD
;
A
#
# COMPACT_ATOMS: atom_id res chain seq x y z
N MET A 1 -18.31 -56.54 -49.18
CA MET A 1 -19.75 -56.72 -49.37
C MET A 1 -20.42 -55.43 -48.91
N ASN A 2 -21.09 -54.78 -49.86
CA ASN A 2 -22.03 -53.65 -49.79
C ASN A 2 -21.45 -52.33 -49.24
N GLU A 3 -21.25 -51.30 -50.08
CA GLU A 3 -22.28 -50.32 -50.53
C GLU A 3 -22.76 -49.46 -49.34
N GLU A 4 -22.86 -48.14 -49.36
CA GLU A 4 -23.05 -47.18 -50.44
C GLU A 4 -22.88 -45.75 -49.85
N THR A 5 -22.46 -44.81 -50.70
CA THR A 5 -22.88 -43.39 -50.85
C THR A 5 -23.89 -42.78 -49.84
N ALA A 6 -23.93 -41.48 -49.52
CA ALA A 6 -23.85 -40.30 -50.38
C ALA A 6 -23.81 -39.00 -49.54
N GLN A 7 -23.30 -37.94 -50.17
CA GLN A 7 -23.42 -36.52 -49.77
C GLN A 7 -24.83 -35.95 -50.07
N VAL A 8 -25.09 -34.71 -49.58
CA VAL A 8 -25.84 -33.56 -50.19
C VAL A 8 -26.73 -32.88 -49.13
N LYS A 9 -26.41 -31.68 -48.60
CA LYS A 9 -26.52 -30.28 -49.11
C LYS A 9 -27.92 -29.62 -48.96
N GLN A 10 -27.89 -28.40 -48.38
CA GLN A 10 -28.76 -27.22 -48.65
C GLN A 10 -30.21 -27.28 -48.09
N LYS A 11 -30.91 -26.20 -47.68
CA LYS A 11 -30.82 -24.73 -47.81
C LYS A 11 -31.95 -24.14 -46.93
N GLY A 12 -31.86 -22.88 -46.49
CA GLY A 12 -33.03 -22.19 -45.92
C GLY A 12 -32.81 -20.71 -45.57
N LYS A 13 -33.06 -19.83 -46.54
CA LYS A 13 -33.05 -18.35 -46.46
C LYS A 13 -34.36 -17.79 -45.85
N LYS A 14 -34.27 -16.50 -45.46
CA LYS A 14 -35.29 -15.40 -45.39
C LYS A 14 -35.56 -14.96 -43.94
N GLY A 15 -35.58 -13.68 -43.57
CA GLY A 15 -35.45 -12.42 -44.30
C GLY A 15 -36.22 -11.30 -43.56
N ALA A 16 -35.63 -10.10 -43.49
CA ALA A 16 -36.26 -8.76 -43.37
C ALA A 16 -37.11 -8.41 -42.12
N LYS A 17 -37.32 -7.15 -41.68
CA LYS A 17 -36.65 -5.82 -41.77
C LYS A 17 -37.52 -4.85 -40.93
N LYS A 18 -36.90 -3.98 -40.12
CA LYS A 18 -37.33 -2.63 -39.65
C LYS A 18 -38.69 -2.44 -38.92
N LYS A 19 -38.63 -1.74 -37.77
CA LYS A 19 -39.03 -0.31 -37.66
C LYS A 19 -38.52 0.33 -36.37
N ALA A 20 -38.04 1.56 -36.51
CA ALA A 20 -37.71 2.51 -35.46
C ALA A 20 -38.85 3.52 -35.33
N GLU A 21 -39.00 4.15 -34.17
CA GLU A 21 -39.55 5.51 -34.07
C GLU A 21 -39.07 6.23 -32.80
N SER A 22 -38.80 7.51 -33.01
CA SER A 22 -38.16 8.56 -32.21
C SER A 22 -39.10 9.25 -31.22
N LYS A 23 -38.54 9.95 -30.22
CA LYS A 23 -39.09 11.24 -29.74
C LYS A 23 -38.00 12.11 -29.09
N THR A 24 -37.91 13.34 -29.59
CA THR A 24 -37.18 14.50 -29.06
C THR A 24 -38.19 15.40 -28.33
N THR A 25 -37.84 15.93 -27.15
CA THR A 25 -38.42 17.17 -26.62
C THR A 25 -37.36 17.95 -25.82
N GLN A 26 -37.35 19.27 -26.04
CA GLN A 26 -36.52 20.31 -25.44
C GLN A 26 -36.97 20.65 -24.00
N ASN A 27 -36.08 21.17 -23.14
CA ASN A 27 -36.21 22.49 -22.48
C ASN A 27 -35.22 22.76 -21.32
N SER A 28 -34.75 24.02 -21.30
CA SER A 28 -34.39 24.92 -20.18
C SER A 28 -33.18 24.64 -19.25
N ASP A 29 -32.12 25.44 -19.42
CA ASP A 29 -31.27 26.04 -18.35
C ASP A 29 -32.04 27.20 -17.62
N PRO A 30 -31.56 27.89 -16.53
CA PRO A 30 -30.33 27.77 -15.68
C PRO A 30 -30.67 27.90 -14.14
N PRO A 31 -29.78 28.30 -13.18
CA PRO A 31 -28.31 28.26 -13.08
C PRO A 31 -27.77 27.55 -11.82
N ILE A 32 -26.50 27.12 -11.94
CA ILE A 32 -25.59 26.81 -10.85
C ILE A 32 -25.04 28.13 -10.26
N VAL A 33 -25.14 28.28 -8.94
CA VAL A 33 -24.38 29.29 -8.18
C VAL A 33 -23.03 28.67 -7.79
N THR A 34 -21.95 29.20 -8.36
CA THR A 34 -20.58 28.94 -7.91
C THR A 34 -20.12 30.15 -7.09
N GLN A 35 -19.74 29.93 -5.83
CA GLN A 35 -18.88 30.87 -5.10
C GLN A 35 -17.48 30.26 -5.03
N VAL A 36 -16.54 30.97 -5.64
CA VAL A 36 -15.09 30.76 -5.57
C VAL A 36 -14.56 31.90 -4.71
N ASP A 37 -13.88 31.59 -3.62
CA ASP A 37 -13.06 32.55 -2.89
C ASP A 37 -11.65 31.99 -2.77
N GLU A 38 -10.71 32.63 -3.46
CA GLU A 38 -9.27 32.42 -3.35
C GLU A 38 -8.58 33.78 -3.27
N LYS A 39 -7.85 34.05 -2.17
CA LYS A 39 -6.72 34.99 -2.12
C LYS A 39 -6.02 34.97 -0.74
N LYS A 40 -4.74 34.55 -0.69
CA LYS A 40 -3.60 35.47 -0.52
C LYS A 40 -2.25 34.77 -0.35
N LYS A 41 -1.26 35.32 -1.07
CA LYS A 41 0.19 35.12 -1.01
C LYS A 41 0.79 35.58 0.34
N ALA A 42 1.88 34.93 0.77
CA ALA A 42 3.15 35.58 1.15
C ALA A 42 4.26 34.55 1.45
N LYS A 43 5.49 34.84 0.99
CA LYS A 43 6.80 34.29 1.40
C LYS A 43 7.66 35.52 1.78
N PRO A 44 8.67 35.46 2.70
CA PRO A 44 10.00 34.97 2.30
C PRO A 44 10.93 34.37 3.40
N SER A 45 11.84 33.48 2.94
CA SER A 45 13.28 33.30 3.27
C SER A 45 13.81 32.94 4.69
N LYS A 46 14.53 31.80 4.81
CA LYS A 46 15.98 31.72 5.19
C LYS A 46 16.60 30.29 5.21
N LYS A 47 17.74 30.19 4.51
CA LYS A 47 19.03 29.45 4.67
C LYS A 47 19.16 28.03 5.32
N VAL A 48 19.57 27.07 4.48
CA VAL A 48 20.80 26.18 4.48
C VAL A 48 21.11 25.28 5.72
N GLN A 49 21.21 23.95 5.53
CA GLN A 49 22.46 23.13 5.58
C GLN A 49 22.21 21.61 5.65
N GLN A 50 22.86 20.88 4.75
CA GLN A 50 23.17 19.45 4.79
C GLN A 50 24.37 19.21 5.71
N ALA A 51 24.32 18.18 6.57
CA ALA A 51 25.47 17.33 6.93
C ALA A 51 25.05 16.18 7.88
N SER A 52 25.46 14.97 7.54
CA SER A 52 25.63 13.79 8.41
C SER A 52 27.03 13.21 8.13
N PRO A 53 27.65 12.28 8.90
CA PRO A 53 27.42 11.79 10.29
C PRO A 53 28.74 11.77 11.13
N PRO A 54 28.79 11.27 12.40
CA PRO A 54 29.21 9.86 12.59
C PRO A 54 28.64 9.09 13.83
N LYS A 55 28.42 7.77 13.62
CA LYS A 55 28.68 6.55 14.46
C LYS A 55 28.66 6.70 16.00
N LYS A 56 28.04 5.87 16.85
CA LYS A 56 27.92 4.38 16.94
C LYS A 56 27.25 4.15 18.35
N LYS A 57 26.26 3.29 18.61
CA LYS A 57 26.32 1.82 18.78
C LYS A 57 24.95 1.32 19.33
N ASP A 58 24.53 0.16 18.85
CA ASP A 58 23.81 -0.95 19.51
C ASP A 58 22.66 -0.65 20.51
N GLU A 59 21.42 -1.02 20.16
CA GLU A 59 20.71 -2.12 20.85
C GLU A 59 19.34 -2.49 20.23
N LYS A 60 19.16 -3.80 20.08
CA LYS A 60 17.97 -4.65 19.88
C LYS A 60 16.55 -4.05 19.94
N LYS A 61 15.82 -4.28 18.83
CA LYS A 61 14.43 -4.78 18.68
C LYS A 61 13.52 -4.83 19.93
N GLN A 62 12.38 -4.12 19.85
CA GLN A 62 11.09 -4.62 20.36
C GLN A 62 9.95 -4.39 19.34
N PRO A 63 9.07 -5.37 19.13
CA PRO A 63 7.95 -5.29 18.18
C PRO A 63 6.68 -4.71 18.81
N GLU A 64 6.00 -3.91 18.00
CA GLU A 64 4.54 -3.79 17.83
C GLU A 64 3.62 -3.91 19.05
N LYS A 65 3.07 -2.76 19.45
CA LYS A 65 1.94 -2.60 20.37
C LYS A 65 0.67 -3.28 19.82
N LYS A 66 0.22 -4.34 20.49
CA LYS A 66 -1.15 -4.88 20.36
C LYS A 66 -2.05 -4.35 21.48
N GLY A 67 -3.26 -3.95 21.08
CA GLY A 67 -4.47 -4.01 21.91
C GLY A 67 -4.72 -2.85 22.86
N LYS A 68 -5.70 -2.01 22.53
CA LYS A 68 -6.39 -1.15 23.50
C LYS A 68 -6.98 -2.04 24.60
N GLN A 69 -6.52 -1.88 25.84
CA GLN A 69 -7.05 -2.61 26.99
C GLN A 69 -8.23 -1.84 27.62
N PRO A 70 -9.28 -2.52 28.11
CA PRO A 70 -10.35 -1.86 28.84
C PRO A 70 -9.82 -1.38 30.18
N LEU A 71 -9.88 -0.07 30.40
CA LEU A 71 -9.50 0.56 31.66
C LEU A 71 -10.59 0.28 32.70
N ILE A 72 -10.55 -0.89 33.32
CA ILE A 72 -11.40 -1.23 34.46
C ILE A 72 -10.85 -0.44 35.66
N LYS A 73 -11.67 0.42 36.26
CA LYS A 73 -11.29 1.21 37.43
C LYS A 73 -10.98 0.28 38.61
N GLU A 74 -10.12 0.70 39.54
CA GLU A 74 -9.79 -0.03 40.80
C GLU A 74 -10.97 -0.11 41.79
N ASP A 75 -12.21 -0.01 41.31
CA ASP A 75 -13.43 0.04 42.11
C ASP A 75 -14.02 -1.36 42.32
N VAL A 76 -14.65 -1.57 43.49
CA VAL A 76 -15.31 -2.84 43.86
C VAL A 76 -16.44 -3.20 42.88
N GLU A 77 -17.17 -2.19 42.40
CA GLU A 77 -18.30 -2.38 41.48
C GLU A 77 -17.84 -2.85 40.10
N SER A 78 -16.78 -2.26 39.56
CA SER A 78 -16.22 -2.65 38.26
C SER A 78 -15.67 -4.08 38.29
N LEU A 79 -15.12 -4.49 39.43
CA LEU A 79 -14.70 -5.88 39.65
C LEU A 79 -15.91 -6.83 39.68
N LEU A 80 -17.00 -6.45 40.36
CA LEU A 80 -18.23 -7.25 40.39
C LEU A 80 -18.86 -7.40 39.00
N GLU A 81 -18.89 -6.33 38.20
CA GLU A 81 -19.35 -6.35 36.81
C GLU A 81 -18.50 -7.29 35.94
N TYR A 82 -17.18 -7.30 36.17
CA TYR A 82 -16.28 -8.24 35.52
C TYR A 82 -16.57 -9.71 35.89
N PHE A 83 -16.83 -10.00 37.17
CA PHE A 83 -17.25 -11.32 37.62
C PHE A 83 -18.61 -11.74 37.02
N LYS A 84 -19.58 -10.81 36.94
CA LYS A 84 -20.91 -11.05 36.34
C LYS A 84 -20.84 -11.35 34.84
N SER A 85 -20.10 -10.53 34.09
CA SER A 85 -19.98 -10.66 32.63
C SER A 85 -19.28 -11.94 32.19
N SER A 86 -18.27 -12.37 32.94
CA SER A 86 -17.47 -13.53 32.57
C SER A 86 -18.00 -14.85 33.16
N ASN A 87 -18.64 -14.83 34.34
CA ASN A 87 -19.18 -15.97 35.07
C ASN A 87 -18.25 -17.21 35.08
N ARG A 88 -16.93 -16.98 35.18
CA ARG A 88 -15.89 -18.02 35.19
C ARG A 88 -15.19 -18.04 36.56
N PRO A 89 -14.67 -19.19 37.02
CA PRO A 89 -13.85 -19.25 38.22
C PRO A 89 -12.50 -18.55 38.00
N PHE A 90 -12.09 -17.72 38.94
CA PHE A 90 -10.84 -16.96 38.85
C PHE A 90 -9.92 -17.19 40.03
N THR A 91 -8.62 -17.00 39.78
CA THR A 91 -7.59 -16.91 40.82
C THR A 91 -7.11 -15.46 40.92
N VAL A 92 -6.65 -15.02 42.10
CA VAL A 92 -6.14 -13.65 42.32
C VAL A 92 -5.03 -13.29 41.34
N ASN A 93 -4.09 -14.21 41.07
CA ASN A 93 -3.00 -14.00 40.12
C ASN A 93 -3.51 -13.77 38.70
N TYR A 94 -4.50 -14.56 38.26
CA TYR A 94 -5.11 -14.39 36.93
C TYR A 94 -5.80 -13.03 36.81
N LEU A 95 -6.53 -12.61 37.84
CA LEU A 95 -7.18 -11.30 37.87
C LEU A 95 -6.17 -10.16 37.88
N LYS A 96 -5.05 -10.31 38.59
CA LYS A 96 -3.95 -9.34 38.58
C LYS A 96 -3.38 -9.18 37.17
N ASP A 97 -3.16 -10.29 36.47
CA ASP A 97 -2.57 -10.26 35.12
C ASP A 97 -3.57 -9.78 34.05
N THR A 98 -4.88 -10.02 34.25
CA THR A 98 -5.93 -9.63 33.31
C THR A 98 -6.37 -8.17 33.50
N LEU A 99 -6.47 -7.71 34.74
CA LEU A 99 -6.95 -6.36 35.09
C LEU A 99 -5.80 -5.37 35.30
N PHE A 100 -4.54 -5.84 35.32
CA PHE A 100 -3.33 -5.04 35.56
C PHE A 100 -3.38 -4.18 36.83
N LEU A 101 -4.08 -4.66 37.88
CA LEU A 101 -4.25 -3.95 39.15
C LEU A 101 -3.19 -4.34 40.18
N LYS A 102 -3.00 -3.47 41.18
CA LYS A 102 -2.14 -3.79 42.33
C LYS A 102 -2.71 -4.95 43.13
N LEU A 103 -1.89 -5.95 43.41
CA LEU A 103 -2.30 -7.19 44.12
C LEU A 103 -2.98 -6.91 45.47
N SER A 104 -2.48 -5.93 46.22
CA SER A 104 -3.03 -5.55 47.53
C SER A 104 -4.41 -4.91 47.44
N ALA A 105 -4.68 -4.13 46.39
CA ALA A 105 -5.98 -3.49 46.18
C ALA A 105 -7.00 -4.52 45.67
N LEU A 106 -6.58 -5.37 44.73
CA LEU A 106 -7.40 -6.45 44.20
C LEU A 106 -7.84 -7.43 45.30
N GLN A 107 -6.92 -7.86 46.17
CA GLN A 107 -7.26 -8.76 47.28
C GLN A 107 -8.29 -8.13 48.22
N LYS A 108 -8.10 -6.87 48.63
CA LYS A 108 -9.07 -6.16 49.50
C LYS A 108 -10.45 -6.04 48.86
N ASN A 109 -10.51 -5.75 47.57
CA ASN A 109 -11.77 -5.63 46.83
C ASN A 109 -12.47 -7.00 46.72
N ILE A 110 -11.72 -8.07 46.43
CA ILE A 110 -12.26 -9.44 46.41
C ILE A 110 -12.77 -9.84 47.80
N ASP A 111 -12.00 -9.59 48.86
CA ASP A 111 -12.40 -9.91 50.23
C ASP A 111 -13.67 -9.15 50.64
N THR A 112 -13.83 -7.91 50.16
CA THR A 112 -15.06 -7.11 50.33
C THR A 112 -16.25 -7.76 49.61
N LEU A 113 -16.07 -8.25 48.38
CA LEU A 113 -17.12 -8.95 47.61
C LEU A 113 -17.49 -10.31 48.22
N VAL A 114 -16.50 -11.01 48.79
CA VAL A 114 -16.73 -12.26 49.54
C VAL A 114 -17.50 -11.97 50.83
N SER A 115 -17.16 -10.90 51.54
CA SER A 115 -17.86 -10.49 52.76
C SER A 115 -19.31 -10.08 52.50
N LYS A 116 -19.60 -9.48 51.33
CA LYS A 116 -20.96 -9.16 50.89
C LYS A 116 -21.76 -10.39 50.43
N GLY A 117 -21.11 -11.52 50.16
CA GLY A 117 -21.74 -12.74 49.66
C GLY A 117 -22.00 -12.75 48.15
N ASP A 118 -21.52 -11.74 47.42
CA ASP A 118 -21.62 -11.64 45.96
C ASP A 118 -20.68 -12.63 45.26
N VAL A 119 -19.55 -12.94 45.90
CA VAL A 119 -18.51 -13.86 45.40
C VAL A 119 -18.28 -14.97 46.42
N VAL A 120 -18.27 -16.21 45.95
CA VAL A 120 -17.94 -17.40 46.75
C VAL A 120 -16.46 -17.69 46.60
N MET A 121 -15.78 -17.81 47.75
CA MET A 121 -14.40 -18.28 47.82
C MET A 121 -14.39 -19.78 48.11
N LYS A 122 -13.66 -20.55 47.30
CA LYS A 122 -13.38 -21.96 47.54
C LYS A 122 -11.88 -22.22 47.51
N GLU A 123 -11.38 -22.90 48.53
CA GLU A 123 -9.98 -23.31 48.61
C GLU A 123 -9.83 -24.66 47.91
N VAL A 124 -8.93 -24.71 46.92
CA VAL A 124 -8.59 -25.92 46.17
C VAL A 124 -7.09 -26.15 46.33
N GLY A 125 -6.72 -27.03 47.26
CA GLY A 125 -5.33 -27.27 47.63
C GLY A 125 -4.71 -26.02 48.25
N SER A 126 -3.64 -25.50 47.65
CA SER A 126 -2.94 -24.28 48.09
C SER A 126 -3.53 -22.99 47.53
N THR A 127 -4.50 -23.05 46.62
CA THR A 127 -4.96 -21.89 45.83
C THR A 127 -6.40 -21.54 46.16
N LYS A 128 -6.68 -20.23 46.29
CA LYS A 128 -8.03 -19.69 46.47
C LYS A 128 -8.67 -19.38 45.12
N VAL A 129 -9.84 -19.95 44.87
CA VAL A 129 -10.65 -19.75 43.68
C VAL A 129 -11.89 -18.93 44.04
N PHE A 130 -12.18 -17.91 43.24
CA PHE A 130 -13.29 -17.00 43.42
C PHE A 130 -14.27 -17.14 42.25
N LEU A 131 -15.55 -17.29 42.55
CA LEU A 131 -16.61 -17.38 41.57
C LEU A 131 -17.80 -16.54 42.03
N ILE A 132 -18.53 -15.93 41.12
CA ILE A 132 -19.76 -15.23 41.48
C ILE A 132 -20.78 -16.20 42.10
N ASN A 133 -21.52 -15.74 43.10
CA ASN A 133 -22.55 -16.54 43.74
C ASN A 133 -23.70 -16.81 42.76
N GLN A 134 -23.74 -18.03 42.20
CA GLN A 134 -24.76 -18.44 41.25
C GLN A 134 -26.15 -18.55 41.88
N GLY A 135 -26.26 -18.66 43.21
CA GLY A 135 -27.54 -18.65 43.91
C GLY A 135 -28.26 -17.30 43.83
N LEU A 136 -27.56 -16.22 43.48
CA LEU A 136 -28.15 -14.90 43.22
C LEU A 136 -28.70 -14.77 41.80
N MET A 137 -28.44 -15.75 40.92
CA MET A 137 -28.94 -15.74 39.54
C MET A 137 -30.35 -16.34 39.48
N PRO A 138 -31.24 -15.82 38.61
CA PRO A 138 -32.58 -16.37 38.46
C PRO A 138 -32.51 -17.79 37.91
N THR A 139 -33.21 -18.72 38.56
CA THR A 139 -33.41 -20.07 38.05
C THR A 139 -34.47 -20.04 36.97
N VAL A 140 -34.12 -20.50 35.77
CA VAL A 140 -35.02 -20.56 34.62
C VAL A 140 -35.77 -21.90 34.63
N ASN A 141 -37.07 -21.89 34.35
CA ASN A 141 -37.88 -23.11 34.24
C ASN A 141 -37.60 -23.83 32.90
N GLN A 142 -37.92 -25.12 32.80
CA GLN A 142 -37.69 -25.91 31.59
C GLN A 142 -38.46 -25.39 30.37
N GLN A 143 -39.68 -24.87 30.57
CA GLN A 143 -40.47 -24.23 29.50
C GLN A 143 -39.81 -22.95 28.98
N ASP A 144 -39.28 -22.12 29.87
CA ASP A 144 -38.58 -20.88 29.50
C ASP A 144 -37.26 -21.19 28.76
N LEU A 145 -36.58 -22.28 29.12
CA LEU A 145 -35.40 -22.77 28.41
C LEU A 145 -35.73 -23.21 26.98
N GLU A 146 -36.84 -23.91 26.78
CA GLU A 146 -37.29 -24.33 25.44
C GLU A 146 -37.69 -23.14 24.56
N LEU A 147 -38.37 -22.15 25.14
CA LEU A 147 -38.71 -20.90 24.46
C LEU A 147 -37.44 -20.13 24.07
N LEU A 148 -36.50 -19.95 25.01
CA LEU A 148 -35.25 -19.25 24.75
C LEU A 148 -34.37 -20.00 23.73
N GLY A 149 -34.38 -21.34 23.77
CA GLY A 149 -33.72 -22.17 22.76
C GLY A 149 -34.29 -21.94 21.36
N SER A 150 -35.61 -21.89 21.24
CA SER A 150 -36.30 -21.61 19.98
C SER A 150 -36.00 -20.20 19.46
N GLU A 151 -36.00 -19.19 20.33
CA GLU A 151 -35.62 -17.82 19.97
C GLU A 151 -34.15 -17.73 19.54
N LEU A 152 -33.25 -18.44 20.22
CA LEU A 152 -31.84 -18.49 19.87
C LEU A 152 -31.62 -19.14 18.51
N GLU A 153 -32.34 -20.21 18.18
CA GLU A 153 -32.29 -20.84 16.86
C GLU A 153 -32.78 -19.88 15.77
N GLN A 154 -33.93 -19.21 15.99
CA GLN A 154 -34.45 -18.22 15.05
C GLN A 154 -33.45 -17.08 14.83
N LYS A 155 -32.91 -16.49 15.91
CA LYS A 155 -31.92 -15.40 15.82
C LYS A 155 -30.62 -15.84 15.17
N THR A 156 -30.20 -17.08 15.40
CA THR A 156 -28.99 -17.64 14.77
C THR A 156 -29.21 -17.82 13.27
N GLU A 157 -30.39 -18.24 12.85
CA GLU A 157 -30.73 -18.38 11.43
C GLU A 157 -30.86 -17.02 10.75
N GLU A 158 -31.53 -16.05 11.37
CA GLU A 158 -31.56 -14.66 10.91
C GLU A 158 -30.14 -14.10 10.76
N TYR A 159 -29.28 -14.29 11.76
CA TYR A 159 -27.89 -13.84 11.72
C TYR A 159 -27.12 -14.47 10.55
N LYS A 160 -27.26 -15.78 10.32
CA LYS A 160 -26.62 -16.46 9.17
C LYS A 160 -27.09 -15.88 7.84
N GLN A 161 -28.38 -15.64 7.70
CA GLN A 161 -28.94 -15.05 6.47
C GLN A 161 -28.42 -13.64 6.23
N LEU A 162 -28.44 -12.78 7.25
CA LEU A 162 -27.90 -11.42 7.17
C LEU A 162 -26.39 -11.43 6.89
N ALA A 163 -25.63 -12.32 7.52
CA ALA A 163 -24.18 -12.45 7.29
C ALA A 163 -23.88 -12.84 5.84
N GLN A 164 -24.65 -13.78 5.27
CA GLN A 164 -24.53 -14.16 3.86
C GLN A 164 -24.89 -13.00 2.91
N GLN A 165 -25.97 -12.26 3.19
CA GLN A 165 -26.36 -11.09 2.42
C GLN A 165 -25.29 -10.01 2.46
N ASN A 166 -24.73 -9.75 3.64
CA ASN A 166 -23.66 -8.76 3.82
C ASN A 166 -22.38 -9.18 3.07
N SER A 167 -22.03 -10.47 3.08
CA SER A 167 -20.90 -10.98 2.28
C SER A 167 -21.12 -10.74 0.78
N LYS A 168 -22.31 -11.05 0.27
CA LYS A 168 -22.66 -10.81 -1.15
C LYS A 168 -22.63 -9.33 -1.51
N LEU A 169 -23.19 -8.46 -0.67
CA LEU A 169 -23.16 -7.00 -0.88
C LEU A 169 -21.73 -6.46 -0.81
N SER A 170 -20.90 -6.97 0.10
CA SER A 170 -19.49 -6.59 0.21
C SER A 170 -18.71 -6.98 -1.05
N GLU A 171 -18.95 -8.16 -1.61
CA GLU A 171 -18.36 -8.59 -2.87
C GLU A 171 -18.80 -7.73 -4.05
N GLN A 172 -20.10 -7.41 -4.14
CA GLN A 172 -20.64 -6.50 -5.15
C GLN A 172 -20.02 -5.11 -5.04
N LEU A 173 -19.93 -4.56 -3.83
CA LEU A 173 -19.31 -3.26 -3.57
C LEU A 173 -17.83 -3.28 -3.98
N LYS A 174 -17.08 -4.33 -3.59
CA LYS A 174 -15.67 -4.49 -4.01
C LYS A 174 -15.55 -4.51 -5.53
N ASN A 175 -16.42 -5.23 -6.22
CA ASN A 175 -16.38 -5.30 -7.68
C ASN A 175 -16.72 -3.96 -8.34
N LEU A 176 -17.72 -3.24 -7.83
CA LEU A 176 -18.07 -1.91 -8.32
C LEU A 176 -16.99 -0.87 -8.02
N SER A 177 -16.34 -0.95 -6.85
CA SER A 177 -15.26 -0.03 -6.46
C SER A 177 -13.99 -0.17 -7.29
N LYS A 178 -13.80 -1.30 -7.98
CA LYS A 178 -12.69 -1.50 -8.93
C LYS A 178 -12.96 -0.82 -10.27
N ILE A 179 -14.21 -0.51 -10.57
CA ILE A 179 -14.58 0.16 -11.82
C ILE A 179 -14.31 1.65 -11.60
N PRO A 180 -13.39 2.26 -12.39
CA PRO A 180 -13.14 3.69 -12.28
C PRO A 180 -14.42 4.48 -12.56
N THR A 181 -14.51 5.66 -11.95
CA THR A 181 -15.62 6.56 -12.20
C THR A 181 -15.58 7.10 -13.62
N LEU A 182 -16.73 7.57 -14.12
CA LEU A 182 -16.83 8.09 -15.49
C LEU A 182 -15.84 9.25 -15.75
N GLN A 183 -15.60 10.10 -14.75
CA GLN A 183 -14.64 11.20 -14.88
C GLN A 183 -13.21 10.69 -14.99
N GLU A 184 -12.81 9.75 -14.12
CA GLU A 184 -11.48 9.12 -14.21
C GLU A 184 -11.27 8.39 -15.55
N LEU A 185 -12.31 7.76 -16.11
CA LEU A 185 -12.28 7.18 -17.45
C LEU A 185 -12.08 8.22 -18.55
N ILE A 186 -12.72 9.39 -18.43
CA ILE A 186 -12.55 10.50 -19.37
C ILE A 186 -11.12 11.04 -19.28
N ASP A 187 -10.59 11.24 -18.08
CA ASP A 187 -9.23 11.73 -17.85
C ASP A 187 -8.18 10.72 -18.35
N MET A 188 -8.34 9.43 -18.05
CA MET A 188 -7.47 8.38 -18.61
C MET A 188 -7.52 8.36 -20.14
N LYS A 189 -8.70 8.58 -20.74
CA LYS A 189 -8.85 8.63 -22.20
C LYS A 189 -8.16 9.84 -22.80
N THR A 190 -8.25 11.02 -22.18
CA THR A 190 -7.57 12.22 -22.67
C THR A 190 -6.06 12.08 -22.54
N GLU A 191 -5.56 11.58 -21.41
CA GLU A 191 -4.13 11.31 -21.21
C GLU A 191 -3.57 10.26 -22.18
N LEU A 192 -4.32 9.19 -22.46
CA LEU A 192 -3.87 8.18 -23.41
C LEU A 192 -3.84 8.74 -24.82
N LYS A 193 -4.81 9.59 -25.20
CA LYS A 193 -4.80 10.28 -26.49
C LYS A 193 -3.60 11.21 -26.65
N THR A 194 -3.32 12.04 -25.64
CA THR A 194 -2.15 12.92 -25.70
C THR A 194 -0.85 12.13 -25.79
N LYS A 195 -0.73 11.01 -25.07
CA LYS A 195 0.43 10.10 -25.19
C LYS A 195 0.55 9.48 -26.58
N ILE A 196 -0.57 9.08 -27.19
CA ILE A 196 -0.58 8.57 -28.56
C ILE A 196 -0.09 9.66 -29.51
N ASP A 197 -0.65 10.86 -29.45
CA ASP A 197 -0.25 11.98 -30.30
C ASP A 197 1.25 12.32 -30.11
N GLU A 198 1.76 12.32 -28.88
CA GLU A 198 3.18 12.52 -28.58
C GLU A 198 4.07 11.41 -29.16
N LEU A 199 3.64 10.15 -29.07
CA LEU A 199 4.38 9.01 -29.62
C LEU A 199 4.36 9.03 -31.15
N GLU A 200 3.24 9.37 -31.77
CA GLU A 200 3.12 9.54 -33.21
C GLU A 200 4.04 10.65 -33.72
N ASN A 201 4.10 11.79 -33.02
CA ASN A 201 5.04 12.87 -33.35
C ASN A 201 6.51 12.44 -33.21
N LYS A 202 6.85 11.66 -32.18
CA LYS A 202 8.21 11.09 -32.03
C LYS A 202 8.51 10.09 -33.14
N LEU A 203 7.52 9.30 -33.56
CA LEU A 203 7.65 8.33 -34.63
C LEU A 203 7.93 9.05 -35.96
N LEU A 204 7.20 10.12 -36.27
CA LEU A 204 7.46 10.96 -37.46
C LEU A 204 8.90 11.48 -37.49
N LEU A 205 9.42 11.96 -36.35
CA LEU A 205 10.82 12.40 -36.26
C LEU A 205 11.84 11.29 -36.58
N TYR A 206 11.52 10.04 -36.23
CA TYR A 206 12.37 8.89 -36.52
C TYR A 206 12.18 8.34 -37.94
N GLU A 207 11.01 8.51 -38.54
CA GLU A 207 10.70 8.16 -39.94
C GLU A 207 11.22 9.18 -40.95
N ASP A 208 11.46 10.42 -40.52
CA ASP A 208 12.08 11.44 -41.34
C ASP A 208 13.40 10.91 -41.91
N LYS A 209 13.55 10.98 -43.24
CA LYS A 209 14.69 10.42 -44.01
C LYS A 209 16.06 10.94 -43.58
N ASN A 210 16.11 11.95 -42.72
CA ASN A 210 17.33 12.53 -42.18
C ASN A 210 17.75 11.90 -40.85
N PHE A 211 16.91 11.09 -40.19
CA PHE A 211 17.23 10.42 -38.94
C PHE A 211 17.85 9.04 -39.22
N LYS A 212 19.17 8.93 -39.06
CA LYS A 212 19.87 7.64 -39.12
C LYS A 212 19.84 7.00 -37.74
N MET A 213 19.07 5.93 -37.57
CA MET A 213 19.15 5.10 -36.37
C MET A 213 20.48 4.33 -36.40
N ALA A 214 21.43 4.74 -35.57
CA ALA A 214 22.67 4.00 -35.41
C ALA A 214 22.41 2.71 -34.64
N THR A 215 22.93 1.59 -35.15
CA THR A 215 22.84 0.30 -34.47
C THR A 215 23.79 0.29 -33.26
N ALA A 216 23.46 -0.46 -32.21
CA ALA A 216 24.32 -0.57 -31.02
C ALA A 216 25.77 -1.02 -31.35
N GLU A 217 25.95 -1.79 -32.42
CA GLU A 217 27.27 -2.21 -32.90
C GLU A 217 28.04 -1.07 -33.56
N GLU A 218 27.38 -0.26 -34.37
CA GLU A 218 27.98 0.91 -35.05
C GLU A 218 28.40 1.98 -34.03
N THR A 219 27.58 2.23 -33.01
CA THR A 219 27.93 3.19 -31.94
C THR A 219 29.13 2.71 -31.13
N LEU A 220 29.20 1.41 -30.83
CA LEU A 220 30.33 0.81 -30.12
C LEU A 220 31.61 0.84 -30.94
N GLN A 221 31.52 0.62 -32.26
CA GLN A 221 32.68 0.76 -33.16
C GLN A 221 33.21 2.20 -33.17
N VAL A 222 32.32 3.19 -33.35
CA VAL A 222 32.70 4.62 -33.35
C VAL A 222 33.31 5.03 -32.01
N GLU A 223 32.76 4.58 -30.88
CA GLU A 223 33.32 4.87 -29.56
C GLU A 223 34.72 4.24 -29.40
N ASN A 224 34.89 2.99 -29.83
CA ASN A 224 36.19 2.33 -29.78
C ASN A 224 37.23 3.03 -30.67
N GLU A 225 36.85 3.44 -31.87
CA GLU A 225 37.71 4.23 -32.76
C GLU A 225 38.08 5.58 -32.14
N TYR A 226 37.11 6.26 -31.53
CA TYR A 226 37.35 7.52 -30.83
C TYR A 226 38.34 7.35 -29.66
N GLN A 227 38.14 6.33 -28.82
CA GLN A 227 39.06 6.01 -27.72
C GLN A 227 40.45 5.64 -28.24
N ASN A 228 40.53 4.88 -29.33
CA ASN A 228 41.80 4.54 -29.98
C ASN A 228 42.53 5.79 -30.47
N MET A 229 41.84 6.72 -31.14
CA MET A 229 42.44 7.98 -31.59
C MET A 229 42.92 8.85 -30.43
N LEU A 230 42.15 8.94 -29.34
CA LEU A 230 42.58 9.63 -28.12
C LEU A 230 43.84 9.00 -27.53
N ASN A 231 43.90 7.66 -27.47
CA ASN A 231 45.06 6.93 -26.98
C ASN A 231 46.28 7.12 -27.87
N ILE A 232 46.12 7.15 -29.19
CA ILE A 232 47.19 7.44 -30.14
C ILE A 232 47.70 8.88 -29.93
N CYS A 233 46.81 9.86 -29.80
CA CYS A 233 47.18 11.25 -29.53
C CYS A 233 47.97 11.38 -28.20
N LYS A 234 47.51 10.71 -27.13
CA LYS A 234 48.24 10.66 -25.85
C LYS A 234 49.61 10.03 -25.99
N LYS A 235 49.71 8.86 -26.65
CA LYS A 235 50.97 8.16 -26.88
C LYS A 235 51.95 9.03 -27.67
N ARG A 236 51.50 9.64 -28.78
CA ARG A 236 52.32 10.55 -29.59
C ARG A 236 52.79 11.76 -28.79
N LYS A 237 51.92 12.36 -27.98
CA LYS A 237 52.28 13.46 -27.09
C LYS A 237 53.32 13.05 -26.04
N ASN A 238 53.21 11.84 -25.48
CA ASN A 238 54.19 11.32 -24.52
C ASN A 238 55.55 11.06 -25.18
N ILE A 239 55.58 10.36 -26.32
CA ILE A 239 56.81 10.09 -27.09
C ILE A 239 57.49 11.42 -27.45
N TYR A 240 56.71 12.41 -27.90
CA TYR A 240 57.23 13.74 -28.21
C TYR A 240 57.82 14.44 -26.98
N ASN A 241 57.12 14.43 -25.84
CA ASN A 241 57.62 15.02 -24.60
C ASN A 241 58.88 14.30 -24.09
N GLU A 242 58.97 12.98 -24.26
CA GLU A 242 60.14 12.17 -23.89
C GLU A 242 61.35 12.45 -24.79
N ALA A 243 61.13 12.52 -26.10
CA ALA A 243 62.17 12.86 -27.08
C ALA A 243 62.70 14.29 -26.86
N ILE A 244 61.81 15.27 -26.64
CA ILE A 244 62.23 16.63 -26.30
C ILE A 244 62.91 16.65 -24.94
N GLY A 245 62.38 15.99 -23.92
CA GLY A 245 63.00 15.94 -22.60
C GLY A 245 64.42 15.37 -22.64
N SER A 246 64.66 14.36 -23.48
CA SER A 246 65.99 13.78 -23.69
C SER A 246 66.93 14.75 -24.42
N LEU A 247 66.49 15.37 -25.51
CA LEU A 247 67.30 16.36 -26.25
C LEU A 247 67.64 17.59 -25.40
N LEU A 248 66.70 18.02 -24.56
CA LEU A 248 66.85 19.19 -23.71
C LEU A 248 67.65 18.91 -22.44
N SER A 249 67.87 17.64 -22.08
CA SER A 249 68.63 17.25 -20.88
C SER A 249 70.10 17.71 -20.92
N GLU A 250 70.65 17.91 -22.12
CA GLU A 250 72.02 18.39 -22.35
C GLU A 250 72.07 19.91 -22.62
N SER A 251 70.94 20.63 -22.53
CA SER A 251 70.81 22.05 -22.89
C SER A 251 70.10 22.89 -21.83
N ASP A 252 70.42 24.18 -21.71
CA ASP A 252 69.75 25.09 -20.75
C ASP A 252 68.42 25.69 -21.25
N LEU A 253 67.90 25.24 -22.39
CA LEU A 253 66.69 25.79 -23.01
C LEU A 253 65.42 25.24 -22.36
N THR A 254 64.33 26.04 -22.33
CA THR A 254 63.03 25.55 -21.85
C THR A 254 62.20 24.96 -23.00
N ILE A 255 61.34 23.96 -22.74
CA ILE A 255 60.51 23.27 -23.76
C ILE A 255 59.77 24.26 -24.68
N LYS A 256 59.15 25.30 -24.12
CA LYS A 256 58.42 26.33 -24.90
C LYS A 256 59.31 27.15 -25.82
N GLN A 257 60.57 27.39 -25.43
CA GLN A 257 61.52 28.14 -26.24
C GLN A 257 62.02 27.27 -27.40
N PHE A 258 62.30 26.00 -27.13
CA PHE A 258 62.63 25.01 -28.17
C PHE A 258 61.50 24.84 -29.18
N GLU A 259 60.26 24.68 -28.72
CA GLU A 259 59.07 24.59 -29.58
C GLU A 259 58.89 25.82 -30.49
N LYS A 260 59.17 27.02 -29.97
CA LYS A 260 59.13 28.26 -30.75
C LYS A 260 60.25 28.36 -31.80
N ILE A 261 61.43 27.82 -31.51
CA ILE A 261 62.58 27.80 -32.43
C ILE A 261 62.35 26.79 -33.56
N VAL A 262 61.80 25.61 -33.24
CA VAL A 262 61.53 24.53 -34.20
C VAL A 262 60.20 24.75 -34.96
N GLY A 263 59.35 25.68 -34.50
CA GLY A 263 58.10 26.02 -35.16
C GLY A 263 56.95 25.04 -34.87
N ILE A 264 56.98 24.35 -33.74
CA ILE A 264 55.91 23.44 -33.31
C ILE A 264 54.90 24.20 -32.46
N PHE A 265 53.63 24.16 -32.87
CA PHE A 265 52.52 24.79 -32.17
C PHE A 265 51.61 23.71 -31.56
N ARG A 266 51.31 23.87 -30.27
CA ARG A 266 50.49 22.95 -29.48
C ARG A 266 49.22 23.70 -29.09
N ASP A 267 48.10 23.36 -29.70
CA ASP A 267 46.75 23.79 -29.27
C ASP A 267 46.15 22.79 -28.26
#